data_AF-A0A7Y3MWI4-F1
#
_entry.id   AF-A0A7Y3MWI4-F1
#
_cell.length_a   1.000
_cell.length_b   1.000
_cell.length_c   1.000
_cell.angle_alpha   90.00
_cell.angle_beta   90.00
_cell.angle_gamma   90.00
#
_symmetry.space_group_name_H-M   'P 1'
#
loop_
_entity.id
_entity.type
_entity.pdbx_description
1 polymer ?
#
loop_
_entity_poly.entity_id
_entity_poly.type
_entity_poly.pdbx_seq_one_letter_code
_entity_poly.pdbx_strand_id
1 'polypeptide(L)' 'NTVVLPEGWRLAANSIPGVIDETDAGRIRIRYINSRPDQIQVFIRGRRR' A
#
# COMPACT_ATOMS: atom_id res chain seq x y z
N ASN A 1 2.46 5.99 7.28
CA ASN A 1 1.77 6.47 6.06
C ASN A 1 0.86 5.36 5.55
N THR A 2 -0.32 5.68 5.00
CA THR A 2 -1.32 4.69 4.56
C THR A 2 -1.75 4.98 3.14
N VAL A 3 -1.74 3.96 2.29
CA VAL A 3 -2.27 4.00 0.93
C VAL A 3 -3.43 3.03 0.81
N VAL A 4 -4.56 3.46 0.25
CA VAL A 4 -5.69 2.59 -0.08
C VAL A 4 -5.86 2.61 -1.58
N LEU A 5 -5.81 1.43 -2.22
CA LEU A 5 -6.02 1.33 -3.65
C LEU A 5 -7.48 1.62 -3.99
N PRO A 6 -7.78 2.19 -5.17
CA PRO A 6 -9.16 2.36 -5.61
C PRO A 6 -9.89 1.02 -5.73
N GLU A 7 -11.22 1.06 -5.73
CA GLU A 7 -12.05 -0.12 -5.92
C GLU A 7 -11.73 -0.83 -7.26
N GLY A 8 -11.72 -2.16 -7.23
CA GLY A 8 -11.40 -2.97 -8.41
C GLY A 8 -9.92 -2.98 -8.78
N TRP A 9 -9.02 -2.49 -7.92
CA TRP A 9 -7.57 -2.59 -8.13
C TRP A 9 -6.94 -3.65 -7.21
N ARG A 10 -5.87 -4.28 -7.69
CA ARG A 10 -4.99 -5.13 -6.90
C ARG A 10 -3.58 -4.56 -6.84
N LEU A 11 -2.88 -4.84 -5.73
CA LEU A 11 -1.45 -4.54 -5.61
C LEU A 11 -0.66 -5.53 -6.47
N ALA A 12 0.15 -5.00 -7.39
CA ALA A 12 0.97 -5.79 -8.31
C ALA A 12 2.46 -5.73 -7.99
N ALA A 13 2.93 -4.65 -7.37
CA ALA A 13 4.30 -4.54 -6.86
C ALA A 13 4.36 -3.53 -5.70
N ASN A 14 5.31 -3.74 -4.79
CA ASN A 14 5.60 -2.86 -3.65
C ASN A 14 7.11 -2.93 -3.38
N SER A 15 7.79 -1.79 -3.38
CA SER A 15 9.25 -1.74 -3.33
C SER A 15 9.86 -1.89 -1.93
N ILE A 16 9.05 -1.79 -0.87
CA ILE A 16 9.50 -1.89 0.53
C ILE A 16 8.48 -2.64 1.39
N PRO A 17 8.87 -3.22 2.54
CA PRO A 17 7.91 -3.85 3.45
C PRO A 17 6.78 -2.91 3.89
N GLY A 18 5.55 -3.41 3.85
CA GLY A 18 4.36 -2.73 4.33
C GLY A 18 3.34 -3.74 4.84
N VAL A 19 2.52 -3.34 5.80
CA VAL A 19 1.42 -4.19 6.29
C VAL A 19 0.26 -4.07 5.32
N ILE A 20 -0.18 -5.20 4.77
CA ILE A 20 -1.26 -5.27 3.80
C ILE A 20 -2.48 -5.90 4.47
N ASP A 21 -3.63 -5.25 4.33
CA ASP A 21 -4.92 -5.78 4.73
C ASP A 21 -6.03 -5.26 3.79
N GLU A 22 -7.24 -5.77 3.95
CA GLU A 22 -8.42 -5.30 3.24
C GLU A 22 -9.24 -4.40 4.16
N THR A 23 -9.73 -3.27 3.65
CA THR A 23 -10.67 -2.41 4.38
C THR A 23 -12.05 -3.06 4.42
N ASP A 24 -12.93 -2.63 5.33
CA ASP A 24 -14.32 -3.09 5.37
C ASP A 24 -15.09 -2.91 4.05
N ALA A 25 -14.68 -1.95 3.21
CA ALA A 25 -15.21 -1.71 1.87
C ALA A 25 -14.53 -2.55 0.76
N GLY A 26 -13.79 -3.61 1.09
CA GLY A 26 -13.16 -4.52 0.14
C GLY A 26 -11.93 -4.00 -0.62
N ARG A 27 -11.41 -2.83 -0.24
CA ARG A 27 -10.24 -2.21 -0.89
C ARG A 27 -8.93 -2.65 -0.23
N ILE A 28 -7.89 -2.82 -1.04
CA ILE A 28 -6.55 -3.15 -0.55
C ILE A 28 -5.92 -1.91 0.10
N ARG A 29 -5.50 -2.04 1.36
CA ARG A 29 -4.80 -1.01 2.13
C ARG A 29 -3.37 -1.46 2.44
N ILE A 30 -2.42 -0.55 2.28
CA ILE A 30 -1.01 -0.74 2.67
C ILE A 30 -0.63 0.30 3.71
N ARG A 31 -0.06 -0.13 4.83
CA ARG A 31 0.46 0.72 5.90
C ARG A 31 1.97 0.61 5.99
N TYR A 32 2.65 1.75 5.94
CA TYR A 32 4.10 1.88 6.06
C TYR A 32 4.47 2.55 7.37
N ILE A 33 5.46 1.97 8.06
CA ILE A 33 6.02 2.47 9.32
C ILE A 33 7.50 2.73 9.08
N ASN A 34 7.94 3.98 9.24
CA ASN A 34 9.35 4.32 9.30
C ASN A 34 9.71 4.61 10.75
N SER A 35 10.62 3.83 11.34
CA SER A 35 11.10 4.04 12.71
C SER A 35 12.26 5.03 12.80
N ARG A 36 12.72 5.52 11.65
CA ARG A 36 13.83 6.48 11.52
C ARG A 36 13.30 7.89 11.29
N PRO A 37 14.08 8.93 11.64
CA PRO A 37 13.73 10.33 11.39
C PRO A 37 13.98 10.77 9.93
N ASP A 38 14.36 9.87 9.04
CA ASP A 38 14.56 10.13 7.61
C ASP A 38 13.28 9.92 6.79
N GLN A 39 13.36 10.19 5.49
CA GLN A 39 12.30 9.88 4.54
C GLN A 39 12.57 8.53 3.87
N ILE A 40 11.49 7.79 3.64
CA ILE A 40 11.50 6.59 2.79
C ILE A 40 10.75 6.87 1.50
N GLN A 41 11.36 6.50 0.38
CA GLN A 41 10.67 6.50 -0.90
C GLN A 41 10.00 5.15 -1.12
N VAL A 42 8.76 5.19 -1.59
CA VAL A 42 7.93 3.99 -1.78
C VAL A 42 7.41 4.00 -3.21
N PHE A 43 7.69 2.94 -3.95
CA PHE A 43 7.10 2.68 -5.25
C PHE A 43 6.09 1.54 -5.14
N ILE A 44 4.87 1.79 -5.58
CA ILE A 44 3.82 0.78 -5.70
C ILE A 44 3.31 0.73 -7.13
N ARG A 45 2.88 -0.45 -7.55
CA ARG A 45 2.16 -0.64 -8.82
C ARG A 45 0.81 -1.26 -8.55
N GLY A 46 -0.26 -0.56 -8.94
CA GLY A 46 -1.61 -1.12 -8.99
C GLY A 46 -1.89 -1.74 -10.36
N ARG A 47 -2.79 -2.73 -10.40
CA ARG A 47 -3.40 -3.23 -11.63
C ARG A 47 -4.91 -3.31 -11.46
N ARG A 48 -5.67 -2.76 -12.41
CA ARG A 48 -7.13 -2.92 -12.45
C ARG A 48 -7.49 -4.38 -12.69
N ARG A 49 -8.50 -4.87 -11.97
CA ARG A 49 -9.10 -6.20 -12.16
C ARG A 49 -9.93 -6.23 -13.42
#